data_AF-A0A395YFS1-F1
#
_entry.id   AF-A0A395YFS1-F1
#
_cell.length_a   1.000
_cell.length_b   1.000
_cell.length_c   1.000
_cell.angle_alpha   90.00
_cell.angle_beta   90.00
_cell.angle_gamma   90.00
#
_symmetry.space_group_name_H-M   'P 1'
#
loop_
_entity.id
_entity.type
_entity.pdbx_description
1 polymer ?
#
loop_
_entity_poly.entity_id
_entity_poly.type
_entity_poly.pdbx_seq_one_letter_code
_entity_poly.pdbx_strand_id
1 'polypeptide(L)'
;MDRKEYKQAFDRERYERIELKVPKGMKSIIKSLANDKGMSVNAYLQDLVRKDQCGMFDTMQIAERNREMISGITGNMHDGYDIIFKDGYSCHCRTKKDVRSCIIDHCTEKGG
;
A
#
# COMPACT_ATOMS: atom_id res chain seq x y z
N MET A 1 10.78 -20.26 23.02
CA MET A 1 10.15 -20.13 21.69
C MET A 1 11.18 -20.51 20.65
N ASP A 2 10.81 -21.40 19.73
CA ASP A 2 11.68 -21.82 18.65
C ASP A 2 11.93 -20.65 17.67
N ARG A 3 13.14 -20.54 17.11
CA ARG A 3 13.54 -19.41 16.24
C ARG A 3 12.64 -19.29 15.00
N LYS A 4 12.03 -20.41 14.58
CA LYS A 4 11.02 -20.44 13.51
C LYS A 4 9.68 -19.85 13.93
N GLU A 5 9.20 -20.17 15.13
CA GLU A 5 7.93 -19.65 15.65
C GLU A 5 8.00 -18.14 15.84
N TYR A 6 9.14 -17.62 16.32
CA TYR A 6 9.34 -16.17 16.47
C TYR A 6 9.30 -15.44 15.13
N LYS A 7 9.97 -15.96 14.09
CA LYS A 7 9.94 -15.38 12.75
C LYS A 7 8.54 -15.41 12.14
N GLN A 8 7.80 -16.52 12.30
CA GLN A 8 6.44 -16.63 11.79
C GLN A 8 5.45 -15.71 12.51
N ALA A 9 5.61 -15.53 13.82
CA ALA A 9 4.81 -14.59 14.60
C ALA A 9 5.09 -13.14 14.17
N PHE A 10 6.37 -12.78 14.02
CA PHE A 10 6.79 -11.46 13.55
C PHE A 10 6.30 -11.14 12.14
N ASP A 11 6.41 -12.10 11.22
CA ASP A 11 5.96 -11.91 9.84
C ASP A 11 4.44 -11.75 9.75
N ARG A 12 3.67 -12.49 10.58
CA ARG A 12 2.21 -12.43 10.61
C ARG A 12 1.67 -11.13 11.20
N GLU A 13 2.40 -10.55 12.15
CA GLU A 13 2.02 -9.28 12.78
C GLU A 13 2.30 -8.08 11.86
N ARG A 14 3.36 -8.14 11.04
CA ARG A 14 3.84 -6.99 10.25
C ARG A 14 3.54 -7.06 8.77
N TYR A 15 3.25 -8.22 8.21
CA TYR A 15 3.09 -8.41 6.77
C TYR A 15 1.85 -9.24 6.44
N GLU A 16 1.12 -8.79 5.41
CA GLU A 16 0.11 -9.62 4.76
C GLU A 16 0.75 -10.50 3.68
N ARG A 17 0.39 -11.79 3.66
CA ARG A 17 0.86 -12.75 2.64
C ARG A 17 -0.16 -12.86 1.52
N ILE A 18 0.29 -12.63 0.28
CA ILE A 18 -0.52 -12.76 -0.94
C ILE A 18 -0.06 -13.99 -1.74
N GLU A 19 -0.98 -14.92 -2.04
CA GLU A 19 -0.74 -16.02 -2.97
C GLU A 19 -1.38 -15.72 -4.33
N LEU A 20 -0.56 -15.70 -5.39
CA LEU A 20 -0.98 -15.32 -6.75
C LEU A 20 -0.90 -16.51 -7.70
N LYS A 21 -1.96 -16.74 -8.48
CA LYS A 21 -1.97 -17.65 -9.62
C LYS A 21 -1.80 -16.83 -10.90
N VAL A 22 -0.80 -17.16 -11.70
CA VAL A 22 -0.52 -16.51 -12.98
C VAL A 22 -0.46 -17.54 -14.11
N PRO A 23 -0.77 -17.17 -15.36
CA PRO A 23 -0.65 -18.07 -16.50
C PRO A 23 0.74 -18.70 -16.63
N LYS A 24 0.81 -19.90 -17.22
CA LYS A 24 2.09 -20.56 -17.50
C LYS A 24 2.95 -19.64 -18.37
N GLY A 25 4.22 -19.43 -17.98
CA GLY A 25 5.14 -18.50 -18.62
C GLY A 25 5.11 -17.06 -18.09
N MET A 26 4.04 -16.63 -17.42
CA MET A 26 3.97 -15.27 -16.88
C MET A 26 4.95 -15.05 -15.71
N LYS A 27 5.20 -16.09 -14.90
CA LYS A 27 6.14 -16.03 -13.78
C LYS A 27 7.56 -15.67 -14.22
N SER A 28 8.03 -16.17 -15.35
CA SER A 28 9.36 -15.82 -15.87
C SER A 28 9.40 -14.38 -16.36
N ILE A 29 8.34 -13.91 -17.03
CA ILE A 29 8.23 -12.52 -17.49
C ILE A 29 8.29 -11.55 -16.29
N ILE A 30 7.51 -11.79 -15.23
CA ILE A 30 7.53 -10.96 -14.02
C ILE A 30 8.94 -10.92 -13.41
N LYS A 31 9.63 -12.07 -13.34
CA LYS A 31 11.00 -12.14 -12.81
C LYS A 31 11.99 -11.36 -13.66
N SER A 32 11.92 -11.48 -14.99
CA SER A 32 12.78 -10.74 -15.90
C SER A 32 12.57 -9.24 -15.74
N LEU A 33 11.32 -8.77 -15.78
CA LEU A 33 10.99 -7.34 -15.60
C LEU A 33 11.48 -6.77 -14.27
N ALA A 34 11.35 -7.55 -13.18
CA ALA A 34 11.88 -7.15 -11.89
C ALA A 34 13.41 -7.08 -11.90
N ASN A 35 14.07 -8.09 -12.49
CA ASN A 35 15.53 -8.15 -12.57
C ASN A 35 16.14 -7.03 -13.44
N ASP A 36 15.50 -6.71 -14.57
CA ASP A 36 15.91 -5.61 -15.45
C ASP A 36 15.89 -4.25 -14.72
N LYS A 37 15.05 -4.13 -13.68
CA LYS A 37 14.96 -2.97 -12.80
C LYS A 37 15.82 -3.09 -11.53
N GLY A 38 16.58 -4.18 -11.37
CA GLY A 38 17.37 -4.45 -10.16
C GLY A 38 16.51 -4.69 -8.91
N MET A 39 15.26 -5.09 -9.08
CA MET A 39 14.28 -5.25 -8.00
C MET A 39 13.95 -6.72 -7.74
N SER A 40 13.59 -7.02 -6.49
CA SER A 40 12.91 -8.29 -6.20
C SER A 40 11.50 -8.29 -6.79
N VAL A 41 10.93 -9.46 -7.07
CA VAL A 41 9.54 -9.56 -7.56
C VAL A 41 8.55 -8.87 -6.61
N ASN A 42 8.78 -8.97 -5.29
CA ASN A 42 7.96 -8.30 -4.31
C ASN A 42 8.07 -6.77 -4.41
N ALA A 43 9.29 -6.24 -4.49
CA ALA A 43 9.52 -4.80 -4.65
C ALA A 43 8.92 -4.29 -5.97
N TYR A 44 9.05 -5.05 -7.04
CA TYR A 44 8.46 -4.73 -8.34
C TYR A 44 6.93 -4.64 -8.28
N LEU A 45 6.26 -5.60 -7.65
CA LEU A 45 4.80 -5.57 -7.49
C LEU A 45 4.35 -4.38 -6.63
N GLN A 46 5.06 -4.10 -5.53
CA GLN A 46 4.76 -2.94 -4.68
C GLN A 46 4.96 -1.61 -5.41
N ASP A 47 6.00 -1.49 -6.24
CA ASP A 47 6.27 -0.31 -7.07
C ASP A 47 5.17 -0.08 -8.12
N LEU A 48 4.69 -1.14 -8.77
CA LEU A 48 3.57 -1.05 -9.72
C LEU A 48 2.30 -0.56 -9.03
N VAL A 49 1.95 -1.14 -7.88
CA VAL A 49 0.77 -0.72 -7.10
C VAL A 49 0.89 0.76 -6.68
N ARG A 50 2.07 1.19 -6.24
CA ARG A 50 2.30 2.61 -5.88
C ARG A 50 2.14 3.54 -7.08
N LYS A 51 2.64 3.15 -8.25
CA LYS A 51 2.51 3.95 -9.48
C LYS A 51 1.06 4.12 -9.90
N ASP A 52 0.27 3.07 -9.82
CA ASP A 52 -1.17 3.15 -10.09
C ASP A 52 -1.87 4.10 -9.10
N GLN A 53 -1.39 4.16 -7.84
CA GLN A 53 -1.91 5.06 -6.81
C GLN A 53 -1.39 6.49 -6.88
N CYS A 54 -0.23 6.75 -7.52
CA CYS A 54 0.32 8.11 -7.64
C CYS A 54 -0.69 9.08 -8.27
N GLY A 55 -1.39 8.66 -9.33
CA GLY A 55 -2.42 9.50 -9.97
C GLY A 55 -3.56 9.87 -9.01
N MET A 56 -3.90 8.96 -8.09
CA MET A 56 -4.92 9.19 -7.06
C MET A 56 -4.40 10.18 -6.00
N PHE A 57 -3.17 10.01 -5.53
CA PHE A 57 -2.54 10.91 -4.56
C PHE A 57 -2.35 12.33 -5.09
N ASP A 58 -1.97 12.48 -6.35
CA ASP A 58 -1.79 13.78 -7.01
C ASP A 58 -3.14 14.48 -7.19
N THR A 59 -4.16 13.75 -7.65
CA THR A 59 -5.53 14.29 -7.77
C THR A 59 -6.12 14.73 -6.43
N MET A 60 -5.72 14.06 -5.34
CA MET A 60 -6.15 14.38 -3.98
C MET A 60 -5.26 15.43 -3.29
N GLN A 61 -4.21 15.92 -3.95
CA GLN A 61 -3.25 16.89 -3.40
C GLN A 61 -2.67 16.47 -2.05
N ILE A 62 -2.38 15.17 -1.90
CA ILE A 62 -1.79 14.64 -0.67
C ILE A 62 -0.30 14.97 -0.66
N ALA A 63 0.16 15.63 0.42
CA ALA A 63 1.55 15.99 0.61
C ALA A 63 2.44 14.73 0.67
N GLU A 64 3.65 14.79 0.08
CA GLU A 64 4.57 13.65 0.00
C GLU A 64 4.85 13.00 1.35
N ARG A 65 5.07 13.81 2.40
CA ARG A 65 5.30 13.32 3.77
C ARG A 65 4.17 12.43 4.29
N ASN A 66 2.93 12.67 3.86
CA ASN A 66 1.76 11.90 4.28
C ASN A 66 1.57 10.66 3.40
N ARG A 67 2.05 10.67 2.15
CA ARG A 67 1.97 9.50 1.24
C ARG A 67 2.72 8.31 1.81
N GLU A 68 3.80 8.54 2.55
CA GLU A 68 4.56 7.47 3.18
C GLU A 68 3.77 6.69 4.24
N MET A 69 2.75 7.29 4.86
CA MET A 69 1.92 6.64 5.88
C MET A 69 0.76 5.83 5.29
N ILE A 70 0.44 6.08 4.01
CA ILE A 70 -0.69 5.48 3.31
C ILE A 70 -0.23 4.19 2.63
N SER A 71 -0.96 3.11 2.88
CA SER A 71 -0.82 1.83 2.17
C SER A 71 -1.58 1.87 0.84
N GLY A 72 -2.76 2.48 0.82
CA GLY A 72 -3.49 2.74 -0.40
C GLY A 72 -4.75 3.57 -0.24
N ILE A 73 -5.25 4.09 -1.36
CA ILE A 73 -6.58 4.72 -1.44
C ILE A 73 -7.33 4.08 -2.60
N THR A 74 -8.54 3.63 -2.33
CA THR A 74 -9.48 3.09 -3.32
C THR A 74 -10.80 3.83 -3.26
N GLY A 75 -11.60 3.76 -4.32
CA GLY A 75 -12.93 4.36 -4.35
C GLY A 75 -13.09 5.45 -5.42
N ASN A 76 -14.26 6.10 -5.42
CA ASN A 76 -14.67 7.02 -6.48
C ASN A 76 -15.59 8.13 -5.92
N MET A 77 -16.03 9.05 -6.79
CA MET A 77 -16.81 10.21 -6.37
C MET A 77 -18.27 9.88 -5.96
N HIS A 78 -18.80 8.73 -6.38
CA HIS A 78 -20.17 8.30 -6.08
C HIS A 78 -20.25 7.53 -4.76
N ASP A 79 -19.31 6.61 -4.55
CA ASP A 79 -19.31 5.69 -3.41
C ASP A 79 -18.50 6.25 -2.23
N GLY A 80 -17.55 7.15 -2.50
CA GLY A 80 -16.57 7.62 -1.53
C GLY A 80 -15.23 6.91 -1.69
N TYR A 81 -14.34 7.15 -0.74
CA TYR A 81 -12.95 6.75 -0.77
C TYR A 81 -12.58 6.01 0.52
N ASP A 82 -11.97 4.85 0.37
CA ASP A 82 -11.39 4.07 1.46
C ASP A 82 -9.88 4.33 1.49
N ILE A 83 -9.39 4.80 2.62
CA ILE A 83 -7.97 5.01 2.86
C ILE A 83 -7.50 3.90 3.78
N ILE A 84 -6.42 3.22 3.41
CA ILE A 84 -5.77 2.20 4.20
C ILE A 84 -4.37 2.72 4.55
N PHE A 85 -4.06 2.78 5.83
CA PHE A 85 -2.77 3.20 6.35
C PHE A 85 -1.85 2.00 6.59
N LYS A 86 -0.55 2.23 6.63
CA LYS A 86 0.46 1.16 6.79
C LYS A 86 0.45 0.48 8.16
N ASP A 87 -0.16 1.11 9.14
CA ASP A 87 -0.36 0.59 10.48
C ASP A 87 -1.61 -0.29 10.61
N GLY A 88 -2.32 -0.53 9.51
CA GLY A 88 -3.55 -1.30 9.46
C GLY A 88 -4.82 -0.51 9.79
N TYR A 89 -4.72 0.78 10.12
CA TYR A 89 -5.89 1.65 10.25
C TYR A 89 -6.53 1.90 8.87
N SER A 90 -7.84 1.98 8.82
CA SER A 90 -8.56 2.39 7.62
C SER A 90 -9.71 3.34 7.94
N CYS A 91 -9.97 4.29 7.04
CA CYS A 91 -11.09 5.22 7.15
C CYS A 91 -11.83 5.36 5.82
N HIS A 92 -13.15 5.45 5.87
CA HIS A 92 -14.00 5.75 4.72
C HIS A 92 -14.38 7.23 4.72
N CYS A 93 -14.22 7.89 3.57
CA CYS A 93 -14.45 9.32 3.39
C CYS A 93 -15.32 9.58 2.16
N ARG A 94 -16.36 10.40 2.29
CA ARG A 94 -17.28 10.68 1.16
C ARG A 94 -16.70 11.66 0.15
N THR A 95 -15.90 12.63 0.60
CA THR A 95 -15.32 13.65 -0.28
C THR A 95 -13.81 13.67 -0.23
N LYS A 96 -13.17 14.17 -1.30
CA LYS A 96 -11.71 14.41 -1.34
C LYS A 96 -11.23 15.38 -0.25
N LYS A 97 -12.11 16.24 0.27
CA LYS A 97 -11.78 17.13 1.40
C LYS A 97 -11.67 16.32 2.69
N ASP A 98 -12.61 15.42 2.93
CA ASP A 98 -12.61 14.56 4.11
C ASP A 98 -11.42 13.61 4.11
N VAL A 99 -11.06 13.07 2.94
CA VAL A 99 -9.85 12.26 2.75
C VAL A 99 -8.61 12.99 3.25
N ARG A 100 -8.43 14.26 2.83
CA ARG A 100 -7.29 15.08 3.25
C ARG A 100 -7.31 15.34 4.76
N SER A 101 -8.48 15.61 5.35
CA SER A 101 -8.60 15.78 6.79
C SER A 101 -8.23 14.51 7.53
N CYS A 102 -8.84 13.36 7.19
CA CYS A 102 -8.55 12.07 7.82
C CYS A 102 -7.04 11.76 7.81
N ILE A 103 -6.38 11.99 6.66
CA ILE A 103 -4.94 11.77 6.53
C ILE A 103 -4.13 12.71 7.44
N ILE A 104 -4.47 14.00 7.48
CA ILE A 104 -3.75 14.98 8.32
C ILE A 104 -3.94 14.65 9.80
N ASP A 105 -5.18 14.38 10.22
CA ASP A 105 -5.52 14.09 11.60
C ASP A 105 -4.74 12.84 12.07
N HIS A 106 -4.81 11.74 11.31
CA HIS A 106 -4.09 10.50 11.62
C HIS A 106 -2.56 10.65 11.62
N CYS A 107 -2.02 11.43 10.67
CA CYS A 107 -0.57 11.68 10.63
C CYS A 107 -0.09 12.60 11.77
N THR A 108 -0.95 13.49 12.27
CA THR A 108 -0.62 14.42 13.37
C THR A 108 -0.66 13.69 14.72
N GLU A 109 -1.63 12.81 14.93
CA GLU A 109 -1.75 12.00 16.16
C GLU A 109 -0.58 11.03 16.38
N LYS A 110 0.09 10.58 15.30
CA LYS A 110 1.26 9.70 15.39
C LYS A 110 2.61 10.42 15.31
N GLY A 111 2.60 11.73 15.10
CA GLY A 111 3.80 12.58 15.00
C GLY A 111 4.11 13.40 16.24
N GLY A 112 3.41 13.17 17.36
CA GLY A 112 3.62 13.81 18.66
C GLY A 112 4.46 12.99 19.62
#